data_AF-A0A209A340-F1
#
_entry.id   AF-A0A209A340-F1
#
_cell.length_a   1.000
_cell.length_b   1.000
_cell.length_c   1.000
_cell.angle_alpha   90.00
_cell.angle_beta   90.00
_cell.angle_gamma   90.00
#
_symmetry.space_group_name_H-M   'P 1'
#
loop_
_entity.id
_entity.type
_entity.pdbx_description
1 polymer ?
#
loop_
_entity_poly.entity_id
_entity_poly.type
_entity_poly.pdbx_seq_one_letter_code
_entity_poly.pdbx_strand_id
1 'polypeptide(L)'
;MFHYPAHYTLDEASGEYHIQYRDFPELESVTYSQEDIELEAQDGIKNGIAAEMEERRPVPAPSALQPGDISVHVPILVRLKAELHNAMLTTNTRKADMARKLGLNAAQMDRLLDVYYASKVEALEQALYLLGFEGNIEVKKIS
;
A
#
# COMPACT_ATOMS: atom_id res chain seq x y z
N MET A 1 9.80 -0.45 9.15
CA MET A 1 9.46 0.45 8.02
C MET A 1 9.29 -0.41 6.79
N PHE A 2 8.11 -0.37 6.19
CA PHE A 2 7.74 -1.28 5.11
C PHE A 2 8.11 -0.63 3.78
N HIS A 3 9.28 -0.99 3.27
CA HIS A 3 9.69 -0.61 1.92
C HIS A 3 9.44 -1.78 0.99
N TYR A 4 8.81 -1.51 -0.14
CA TYR A 4 8.71 -2.51 -1.20
C TYR A 4 9.96 -2.43 -2.09
N PRO A 5 10.54 -3.58 -2.48
CA PRO A 5 11.60 -3.60 -3.47
C PRO A 5 11.01 -3.30 -4.86
N ALA A 6 11.61 -2.33 -5.52
CA ALA A 6 11.45 -2.12 -6.95
C ALA A 6 12.81 -2.16 -7.64
N HIS A 7 12.81 -2.39 -8.94
CA HIS A 7 13.98 -2.24 -9.79
C HIS A 7 13.55 -1.51 -11.06
N TYR A 8 14.53 -0.97 -11.79
CA TYR A 8 14.24 -0.33 -13.06
C TYR A 8 15.19 -0.81 -14.16
N THR A 9 14.70 -0.70 -15.40
CA THR A 9 15.48 -0.92 -16.62
C THR A 9 15.29 0.26 -17.56
N LEU A 10 16.36 0.73 -18.21
CA LEU A 10 16.27 1.73 -19.27
C LEU A 10 16.06 1.03 -20.61
N ASP A 11 15.00 1.41 -21.33
CA ASP A 11 14.87 1.15 -22.75
C ASP A 11 15.61 2.24 -23.53
N GLU A 12 16.76 1.91 -24.12
CA GLU A 12 17.58 2.86 -24.87
C GLU A 12 16.92 3.36 -26.16
N ALA A 13 15.93 2.63 -26.71
CA ALA A 13 15.26 3.01 -27.95
C ALA A 13 14.23 4.12 -27.72
N SER A 14 13.48 4.04 -26.61
CA SER A 14 12.47 5.03 -26.23
C SER A 14 13.01 6.09 -25.27
N GLY A 15 14.07 5.79 -24.52
CA GLY A 15 14.56 6.60 -23.41
C GLY A 15 13.73 6.46 -22.13
N GLU A 16 12.93 5.39 -22.02
CA GLU A 16 12.03 5.15 -20.90
C GLU A 16 12.69 4.32 -19.80
N TYR A 17 12.52 4.74 -18.55
CA TYR A 17 12.85 3.97 -17.36
C TYR A 17 11.60 3.20 -16.93
N HIS A 18 11.62 1.89 -17.13
CA HIS A 18 10.56 0.97 -16.70
C HIS A 18 10.84 0.50 -15.28
N ILE A 19 9.87 0.65 -14.39
CA ILE A 19 9.95 0.35 -12.97
C ILE A 19 9.06 -0.85 -12.67
N GLN A 20 9.63 -1.87 -12.05
CA GLN A 20 8.99 -3.15 -11.79
C GLN A 20 9.07 -3.49 -10.30
N TYR A 21 7.96 -3.98 -9.75
CA TYR A 21 7.78 -4.21 -8.32
C TYR A 21 7.72 -5.71 -8.05
N ARG A 22 8.64 -6.23 -7.22
CA ARG A 22 8.75 -7.68 -7.01
C ARG A 22 7.47 -8.29 -6.43
N ASP A 23 6.83 -7.56 -5.52
CA ASP A 23 5.63 -8.02 -4.83
C ASP A 23 4.35 -7.76 -5.63
N PHE A 24 4.42 -6.95 -6.69
CA PHE A 24 3.29 -6.64 -7.59
C PHE A 24 3.73 -6.89 -9.04
N PRO A 25 3.84 -8.16 -9.50
CA PRO A 25 4.45 -8.48 -10.79
C PRO A 25 3.69 -7.94 -12.01
N GLU A 26 2.40 -7.65 -11.86
CA GLU A 26 1.55 -7.08 -12.92
C GLU A 26 1.60 -5.54 -12.96
N LEU A 27 2.22 -4.92 -11.96
CA LEU A 27 2.38 -3.47 -11.87
C LEU A 27 3.67 -3.04 -12.56
N GLU A 28 3.55 -2.04 -13.42
CA GLU A 28 4.66 -1.35 -14.05
C GLU A 28 4.44 0.16 -13.95
N SER A 29 5.53 0.91 -13.80
CA SER A 29 5.53 2.37 -13.88
C SER A 29 6.61 2.81 -14.83
N VAL A 30 6.44 3.97 -15.46
CA VAL A 30 7.36 4.44 -16.51
C VAL A 30 7.65 5.92 -16.31
N THR A 31 8.92 6.31 -16.49
CA THR A 31 9.33 7.72 -16.52
C THR A 31 10.39 7.96 -17.58
N TYR A 32 10.49 9.20 -18.07
CA TYR A 32 11.56 9.62 -18.98
C TYR A 32 12.74 10.29 -18.25
N SER A 33 12.64 10.43 -16.93
CA SER A 33 13.60 11.14 -16.10
C SER A 33 14.17 10.20 -15.04
N GLN A 34 15.50 10.06 -15.04
CA GLN A 34 16.18 9.24 -14.03
C GLN A 34 15.96 9.78 -12.61
N GLU A 35 15.83 11.10 -12.46
CA GLU A 35 15.61 11.76 -11.16
C GLU A 35 14.22 11.47 -10.60
N ASP A 36 13.24 11.14 -11.46
CA ASP A 36 11.86 10.89 -11.06
C ASP A 36 11.57 9.41 -10.76
N ILE A 37 12.53 8.49 -10.96
CA ILE A 37 12.33 7.05 -10.77
C ILE A 37 11.79 6.73 -9.38
N GLU A 38 12.35 7.33 -8.32
CA GLU A 38 11.90 7.05 -6.96
C GLU A 38 10.50 7.61 -6.66
N LEU A 39 10.16 8.76 -7.26
CA LEU A 39 8.84 9.37 -7.10
C LEU A 39 7.77 8.53 -7.80
N GLU A 40 8.04 8.15 -9.05
CA GLU A 40 7.16 7.30 -9.85
C GLU A 40 7.02 5.91 -9.23
N ALA A 41 8.10 5.37 -8.64
CA ALA A 41 8.03 4.13 -7.87
C ALA A 41 7.07 4.23 -6.68
N GLN A 42 7.08 5.35 -5.95
CA GLN A 42 6.21 5.57 -4.79
C GLN A 42 4.74 5.72 -5.19
N ASP A 43 4.45 6.40 -6.30
CA ASP A 43 3.09 6.51 -6.79
C ASP A 43 2.58 5.20 -7.37
N GLY A 44 3.41 4.48 -8.12
CA GLY A 44 3.06 3.17 -8.66
C GLY A 44 2.74 2.15 -7.57
N ILE A 45 3.57 2.03 -6.51
CA ILE A 45 3.27 1.07 -5.43
C ILE A 45 1.96 1.39 -4.71
N LYS A 46 1.64 2.68 -4.53
CA LYS A 46 0.36 3.12 -3.94
C LYS A 46 -0.80 2.72 -4.84
N ASN A 47 -0.65 2.85 -6.15
CA ASN A 47 -1.65 2.43 -7.14
C ASN A 47 -1.83 0.90 -7.16
N GLY A 48 -0.75 0.11 -7.08
CA GLY A 48 -0.82 -1.34 -6.98
C GLY A 48 -1.56 -1.82 -5.74
N ILE A 49 -1.28 -1.21 -4.58
CA ILE A 49 -2.02 -1.48 -3.34
C ILE A 49 -3.51 -1.16 -3.53
N ALA A 50 -3.84 -0.01 -4.15
CA ALA A 50 -5.22 0.37 -4.41
C ALA A 50 -5.94 -0.66 -5.30
N ALA A 51 -5.28 -1.14 -6.35
CA ALA A 51 -5.84 -2.13 -7.28
C ALA A 51 -6.13 -3.46 -6.59
N GLU A 52 -5.18 -4.00 -5.82
CA GLU A 52 -5.42 -5.22 -5.02
C GLU A 52 -6.61 -5.07 -4.06
N MET A 53 -6.73 -3.89 -3.42
CA MET A 53 -7.84 -3.60 -2.52
C MET A 53 -9.19 -3.51 -3.24
N GLU A 54 -9.23 -2.86 -4.42
CA GLU A 54 -10.43 -2.74 -5.27
C GLU A 54 -10.91 -4.12 -5.74
N GLU A 55 -9.98 -4.96 -6.18
CA GLU A 55 -10.24 -6.31 -6.68
C GLU A 55 -10.46 -7.33 -5.57
N ARG A 56 -10.48 -6.88 -4.30
CA ARG A 56 -10.68 -7.70 -3.10
C ARG A 56 -9.66 -8.84 -2.96
N ARG A 57 -8.43 -8.61 -3.42
CA ARG A 57 -7.32 -9.54 -3.29
C ARG A 57 -6.41 -9.17 -2.12
N PRO A 58 -5.66 -10.12 -1.53
CA PRO A 58 -4.71 -9.81 -0.48
C PRO A 58 -3.60 -8.89 -0.99
N VAL A 59 -3.33 -7.81 -0.25
CA VAL A 59 -2.16 -6.97 -0.49
C VAL A 59 -0.94 -7.71 0.07
N PRO A 60 0.09 -8.02 -0.74
CA PRO A 60 1.26 -8.77 -0.28
C PRO A 60 2.05 -7.96 0.76
N ALA A 61 2.77 -8.64 1.65
CA ALA A 61 3.76 -7.97 2.49
C ALA A 61 5.03 -7.67 1.67
N PRO A 62 5.78 -6.60 1.99
CA PRO A 62 7.00 -6.27 1.27
C PRO A 62 8.06 -7.36 1.45
N SER A 63 8.62 -7.79 0.33
CA SER A 63 9.78 -8.67 0.31
C SER A 63 11.02 -7.97 0.87
N ALA A 64 11.99 -8.77 1.32
CA ALA A 64 13.28 -8.25 1.75
C ALA A 64 14.01 -7.56 0.59
N LEU A 65 14.61 -6.40 0.88
CA LEU A 65 15.45 -5.66 -0.06
C LEU A 65 16.70 -6.48 -0.41
N GLN A 66 17.06 -6.47 -1.69
CA GLN A 66 18.27 -7.06 -2.26
C GLN A 66 19.22 -5.95 -2.75
N PRO A 67 20.53 -6.25 -2.90
CA PRO A 67 21.47 -5.29 -3.48
C PRO A 67 21.00 -4.81 -4.85
N GLY A 68 20.90 -3.48 -5.01
CA GLY A 68 20.43 -2.85 -6.25
C GLY A 68 18.94 -2.53 -6.29
N ASP A 69 18.14 -2.99 -5.31
CA ASP A 69 16.74 -2.61 -5.21
C ASP A 69 16.60 -1.11 -4.87
N ILE A 70 15.61 -0.47 -5.48
CA ILE A 70 15.03 0.76 -4.98
C ILE A 70 14.20 0.41 -3.74
N SER A 71 14.48 1.08 -2.64
CA SER A 71 13.73 0.96 -1.39
C SER A 71 12.51 1.90 -1.41
N VAL A 72 11.39 1.44 -1.98
CA VAL A 72 10.20 2.28 -2.18
C VAL A 72 9.44 2.47 -0.88
N HIS A 73 9.40 3.71 -0.38
CA HIS A 73 8.67 4.04 0.84
C HIS A 73 7.15 4.02 0.61
N VAL A 74 6.42 3.36 1.50
CA VAL A 74 4.95 3.44 1.56
C VAL A 74 4.53 4.21 2.81
N PRO A 75 3.70 5.28 2.67
CA PRO A 75 3.20 6.03 3.81
C PRO A 75 2.46 5.12 4.82
N ILE A 76 2.65 5.39 6.11
CA ILE A 76 2.11 4.55 7.19
C ILE A 76 0.58 4.38 7.09
N LEU A 77 -0.15 5.44 6.74
CA LEU A 77 -1.60 5.37 6.57
C LEU A 77 -2.02 4.46 5.40
N VAL A 78 -1.29 4.48 4.28
CA VAL A 78 -1.54 3.56 3.15
C VAL A 78 -1.34 2.12 3.62
N ARG A 79 -0.26 1.86 4.36
CA ARG A 79 0.02 0.53 4.91
C ARG A 79 -1.05 0.07 5.90
N LEU A 80 -1.48 0.92 6.83
CA LEU A 80 -2.54 0.57 7.79
C LEU A 80 -3.86 0.21 7.09
N LYS A 81 -4.19 0.89 5.99
CA LYS A 81 -5.38 0.57 5.18
C LYS A 81 -5.26 -0.77 4.47
N ALA A 82 -4.09 -1.07 3.90
CA ALA A 82 -3.80 -2.38 3.32
C ALA A 82 -3.91 -3.51 4.36
N GLU A 83 -3.38 -3.29 5.58
CA GLU A 83 -3.50 -4.28 6.67
C GLU A 83 -4.94 -4.45 7.15
N LEU A 84 -5.71 -3.35 7.26
CA LEU A 84 -7.14 -3.44 7.58
C LEU A 84 -7.89 -4.25 6.52
N HIS A 85 -7.59 -4.03 5.24
CA HIS A 85 -8.16 -4.81 4.14
C HIS A 85 -7.81 -6.30 4.23
N ASN A 86 -6.53 -6.63 4.44
CA ASN A 86 -6.09 -8.01 4.62
C ASN A 86 -6.74 -8.69 5.83
N ALA A 87 -6.88 -7.96 6.95
CA ALA A 87 -7.58 -8.43 8.13
C ALA A 87 -9.07 -8.69 7.84
N MET A 88 -9.73 -7.81 7.08
CA MET A 88 -11.12 -8.02 6.65
C MET A 88 -11.27 -9.24 5.75
N LEU A 89 -10.34 -9.48 4.81
CA LEU A 89 -10.33 -10.70 3.99
C LEU A 89 -10.15 -11.96 4.84
N THR A 90 -9.15 -11.96 5.73
CA THR A 90 -8.80 -13.10 6.59
C THR A 90 -9.95 -13.47 7.53
N THR A 91 -10.66 -12.47 8.04
CA THR A 91 -11.83 -12.67 8.93
C THR A 91 -13.16 -12.80 8.18
N ASN A 92 -13.15 -12.75 6.85
CA ASN A 92 -14.33 -12.71 5.99
C ASN A 92 -15.35 -11.61 6.39
N THR A 93 -14.84 -10.47 6.86
CA THR A 93 -15.67 -9.34 7.30
C THR A 93 -16.09 -8.48 6.11
N ARG A 94 -17.41 -8.24 5.96
CA ARG A 94 -17.94 -7.36 4.91
C ARG A 94 -17.82 -5.89 5.32
N LYS A 95 -17.64 -5.00 4.34
CA LYS A 95 -17.61 -3.53 4.54
C LYS A 95 -18.84 -3.03 5.33
N ALA A 96 -20.04 -3.51 4.99
CA ALA A 96 -21.27 -3.12 5.67
C ALA A 96 -21.31 -3.52 7.15
N ASP A 97 -20.76 -4.69 7.50
CA ASP A 97 -20.70 -5.14 8.89
C ASP A 97 -19.66 -4.35 9.67
N MET A 98 -18.51 -4.06 9.07
CA MET A 98 -17.50 -3.19 9.67
C MET A 98 -18.03 -1.77 9.90
N ALA A 99 -18.70 -1.19 8.91
CA ALA A 99 -19.34 0.13 9.02
C ALA A 99 -20.32 0.17 10.20
N ARG A 100 -21.15 -0.88 10.37
CA ARG A 100 -22.07 -0.99 11.50
C ARG A 100 -21.35 -1.06 12.84
N LYS A 101 -20.27 -1.85 12.96
CA LYS A 101 -19.47 -1.96 14.19
C LYS A 101 -18.82 -0.63 14.58
N LEU A 102 -18.40 0.16 13.59
CA LEU A 102 -17.76 1.46 13.79
C LEU A 102 -18.75 2.64 13.87
N GLY A 103 -20.05 2.41 13.65
CA GLY A 103 -21.04 3.49 13.57
C GLY A 103 -20.84 4.42 12.35
N LEU A 104 -20.22 3.92 11.28
CA LEU A 104 -19.95 4.65 10.05
C LEU A 104 -21.04 4.38 9.01
N ASN A 105 -21.29 5.37 8.14
CA ASN A 105 -22.05 5.14 6.92
C ASN A 105 -21.17 4.51 5.82
N ALA A 106 -21.79 4.08 4.72
CA ALA A 106 -21.09 3.43 3.61
C ALA A 106 -19.96 4.28 3.03
N ALA A 107 -20.21 5.57 2.76
CA ALA A 107 -19.20 6.48 2.20
C ALA A 107 -18.00 6.69 3.15
N GLN A 108 -18.24 6.74 4.46
CA GLN A 108 -17.16 6.80 5.46
C GLN A 108 -16.34 5.51 5.50
N MET A 109 -16.99 4.36 5.37
CA MET A 109 -16.31 3.06 5.31
C MET A 109 -15.46 2.91 4.05
N ASP A 110 -15.98 3.35 2.89
CA ASP A 110 -15.20 3.34 1.65
C ASP A 110 -13.98 4.25 1.75
N ARG A 111 -14.14 5.46 2.29
CA ARG A 111 -13.01 6.38 2.56
C ARG A 111 -11.97 5.81 3.52
N LEU A 112 -12.41 5.05 4.53
CA LEU A 112 -11.49 4.40 5.46
C LEU A 112 -10.58 3.39 4.75
N LEU A 113 -11.09 2.72 3.70
CA LEU A 113 -10.35 1.75 2.87
C LEU A 113 -9.76 2.34 1.58
N ASP A 114 -9.94 3.63 1.31
CA ASP A 114 -9.38 4.28 0.12
C ASP A 114 -7.99 4.84 0.42
N VAL A 115 -6.95 4.29 -0.20
CA VAL A 115 -5.55 4.72 0.04
C VAL A 115 -5.24 6.16 -0.37
N TYR A 116 -6.09 6.79 -1.19
CA TYR A 116 -5.94 8.19 -1.58
C TYR A 116 -6.67 9.16 -0.64
N TYR A 117 -7.49 8.65 0.29
CA TYR A 117 -8.26 9.47 1.21
C TYR A 117 -7.57 9.59 2.57
N ALA A 118 -7.46 10.82 3.10
CA ALA A 118 -6.93 11.04 4.43
C ALA A 118 -7.80 10.35 5.50
N SER A 119 -7.18 9.70 6.48
CA SER A 119 -7.89 9.03 7.57
C SER A 119 -7.17 9.24 8.88
N LYS A 120 -7.94 9.27 9.96
CA LYS A 120 -7.42 9.30 11.32
C LYS A 120 -6.85 7.93 11.67
N VAL A 121 -5.66 7.90 12.26
CA VAL A 121 -5.01 6.65 12.67
C VAL A 121 -5.89 5.89 13.67
N GLU A 122 -6.53 6.62 14.60
CA GLU A 122 -7.38 6.07 15.64
C GLU A 122 -8.56 5.27 15.07
N ALA A 123 -9.11 5.70 13.93
CA ALA A 123 -10.21 5.00 13.26
C ALA A 123 -9.74 3.67 12.63
N LEU A 124 -8.52 3.64 12.10
CA LEU A 124 -7.91 2.43 11.53
C LEU A 124 -7.53 1.44 12.63
N GLU A 125 -6.95 1.91 13.73
CA GLU A 125 -6.62 1.10 14.91
C GLU A 125 -7.88 0.48 15.53
N GLN A 126 -8.94 1.27 15.70
CA GLN A 126 -10.21 0.75 16.22
C GLN A 126 -10.80 -0.33 15.29
N ALA A 127 -10.73 -0.13 13.97
CA ALA A 127 -11.22 -1.11 13.00
C ALA A 127 -10.41 -2.42 13.05
N LEU A 128 -9.08 -2.33 13.12
CA LEU A 128 -8.18 -3.48 13.29
C LEU A 128 -8.46 -4.22 14.60
N TYR A 129 -8.62 -3.50 15.71
CA TYR A 129 -8.91 -4.07 17.02
C TYR A 129 -10.22 -4.86 17.03
N LEU A 130 -11.27 -4.37 16.36
CA LEU A 130 -12.55 -5.08 16.20
C LEU A 130 -12.45 -6.38 15.39
N LEU A 131 -11.34 -6.57 14.68
CA LEU A 131 -11.00 -7.80 13.95
C LEU A 131 -9.97 -8.68 14.69
N GLY A 132 -9.50 -8.26 15.88
CA GLY A 132 -8.51 -8.99 16.66
C GLY A 132 -7.06 -8.71 16.26
N PHE A 133 -6.79 -7.59 15.61
CA PHE A 133 -5.45 -7.17 15.20
C PHE A 133 -5.04 -5.87 15.92
N GLU A 134 -3.75 -5.74 16.20
CA GLU A 134 -3.16 -4.55 16.83
C GLU A 134 -1.99 -4.06 15.98
N GLY A 135 -1.94 -2.75 15.73
CA GLY A 135 -0.82 -2.11 15.06
C GLY A 135 0.31 -1.83 16.04
N ASN A 136 1.56 -2.01 15.61
CA ASN A 136 2.75 -1.62 16.36
C ASN A 136 3.56 -0.60 15.56
N ILE A 137 4.21 0.34 16.26
CA ILE A 137 5.05 1.36 15.64
C ILE A 137 6.53 1.16 15.97
N GLU A 138 7.38 1.48 15.00
CA GLU A 138 8.84 1.53 15.17
C GLU A 138 9.36 2.80 14.50
N VAL A 139 10.15 3.59 15.22
CA VAL A 139 10.77 4.83 14.73
C VAL A 139 12.26 4.59 14.49
N LYS A 140 12.74 4.92 13.28
CA LYS A 140 14.16 4.82 12.92
C LYS A 140 14.68 6.16 12.43
N LYS A 141 15.95 6.43 12.70
CA LYS A 141 16.66 7.56 12.11
C LYS A 141 16.92 7.26 10.64
N ILE A 142 16.53 8.16 9.75
CA ILE A 142 16.95 8.15 8.35
C ILE A 142 18.39 8.66 8.32
N SER A 143 19.32 7.82 7.85
CA SER A 143 20.75 8.11 7.73
C SER A 143 21.09 8.63 6.35
#